data_AF-A0A7S3BWE4-F1
#
_entry.id   AF-A0A7S3BWE4-F1
#
_cell.length_a   1.000
_cell.length_b   1.000
_cell.length_c   1.000
_cell.angle_alpha   90.00
_cell.angle_beta   90.00
_cell.angle_gamma   90.00
#
_symmetry.space_group_name_H-M   'P 1'
#
loop_
_entity.id
_entity.type
_entity.pdbx_description
1 polymer ?
#
loop_
_entity_poly.entity_id
_entity_poly.type
_entity_poly.pdbx_seq_one_letter_code
_entity_poly.pdbx_strand_id
1 'polypeptide(L)'
;GCQTGVSAARARAQAHPRLAAMSFRGGKKSTVKKTIDQDEARRKREDQMVSIRKDKREASLQKRRNFGASTSVDSSQVVGGASATAAARLESLSQMVQGVWTEDPKMQLEATTQFRKLLSIEKGPPIDKVIDSGVVPRFVQFLQKGDYPQLQFEAAWALTNIASGTSDHTKVVIDHGAVPIFVALLQSPSDD
;
A
#
# COMPACT_ATOMS: atom_id res chain seq x y z
N GLY A 1 -69.99 -40.98 -55.19
CA GLY A 1 -69.16 -42.13 -55.59
C GLY A 1 -67.73 -41.67 -55.73
N CYS A 2 -66.80 -42.40 -55.13
CA CYS A 2 -65.53 -42.85 -55.70
C CYS A 2 -64.85 -43.77 -54.67
N GLN A 3 -64.54 -44.97 -55.16
CA GLN A 3 -63.79 -46.10 -54.60
C GLN A 3 -62.30 -45.68 -54.37
N THR A 4 -61.35 -46.39 -53.74
CA THR A 4 -61.13 -47.64 -53.00
C THR A 4 -59.66 -47.55 -52.53
N GLY A 5 -59.24 -48.28 -51.49
CA GLY A 5 -57.80 -48.40 -51.19
C GLY A 5 -57.50 -49.06 -49.84
N VAL A 6 -57.16 -50.34 -49.89
CA VAL A 6 -56.97 -51.28 -48.78
C VAL A 6 -55.49 -51.36 -48.37
N SER A 7 -55.24 -51.88 -47.15
CA SER A 7 -53.97 -52.43 -46.60
C SER A 7 -52.99 -51.42 -45.98
N ALA A 8 -52.27 -51.67 -44.88
CA ALA A 8 -51.91 -52.91 -44.22
C ALA A 8 -51.65 -52.70 -42.71
N ALA A 9 -51.66 -53.83 -42.01
CA ALA A 9 -51.53 -53.99 -40.57
C ALA A 9 -50.10 -53.93 -40.02
N ARG A 10 -49.98 -53.57 -38.72
CA ARG A 10 -49.16 -54.23 -37.66
C ARG A 10 -49.06 -53.28 -36.44
N ALA A 11 -48.89 -53.68 -35.19
CA ALA A 11 -49.31 -54.81 -34.36
C ALA A 11 -48.67 -54.58 -32.98
N ARG A 12 -49.47 -54.64 -31.89
CA ARG A 12 -49.14 -54.96 -30.47
C ARG A 12 -48.09 -54.09 -29.74
N ALA A 13 -48.15 -53.86 -28.42
CA ALA A 13 -48.61 -54.66 -27.27
C ALA A 13 -49.18 -53.71 -26.18
N GLN A 14 -50.34 -53.98 -25.58
CA GLN A 14 -50.64 -54.91 -24.47
C GLN A 14 -49.99 -54.60 -23.12
N ALA A 15 -50.85 -54.70 -22.11
CA ALA A 15 -50.82 -54.08 -20.80
C ALA A 15 -50.15 -54.94 -19.70
N HIS A 16 -49.97 -54.27 -18.56
CA HIS A 16 -49.53 -54.67 -17.22
C HIS A 16 -49.85 -56.09 -16.73
N PRO A 17 -49.12 -56.55 -15.69
CA PRO A 17 -49.75 -56.56 -14.36
C PRO A 17 -48.89 -56.04 -13.17
N ARG A 18 -49.64 -55.67 -12.12
CA ARG A 18 -49.33 -55.44 -10.68
C ARG A 18 -48.39 -56.53 -10.09
N LEU A 19 -47.68 -56.42 -8.95
CA LEU A 19 -47.80 -55.71 -7.66
C LEU A 19 -46.50 -56.00 -6.85
N ALA A 20 -45.98 -55.07 -6.04
CA ALA A 20 -45.42 -55.32 -4.70
C ALA A 20 -44.81 -54.03 -4.12
N ALA A 21 -45.27 -53.63 -2.93
CA ALA A 21 -44.78 -52.49 -2.17
C ALA A 21 -43.57 -52.89 -1.31
N MET A 22 -42.54 -52.05 -1.25
CA MET A 22 -41.69 -51.88 -0.06
C MET A 22 -41.21 -50.43 0.00
N SER A 23 -41.41 -49.82 1.17
CA SER A 23 -41.10 -48.43 1.52
C SER A 23 -39.60 -48.19 1.60
N PHE A 24 -39.09 -47.07 1.07
CA PHE A 24 -37.84 -46.48 1.55
C PHE A 24 -37.86 -44.95 1.33
N ARG A 25 -37.84 -44.21 2.44
CA ARG A 25 -37.54 -42.77 2.49
C ARG A 25 -36.06 -42.58 2.20
N GLY A 26 -35.72 -41.77 1.19
CA GLY A 26 -34.37 -41.29 0.94
C GLY A 26 -34.43 -39.83 0.50
N GLY A 27 -34.03 -38.93 1.39
CA GLY A 27 -34.11 -37.48 1.21
C GLY A 27 -33.32 -36.97 -0.01
N LYS A 28 -33.86 -35.93 -0.63
CA LYS A 28 -33.19 -35.14 -1.67
C LYS A 28 -31.86 -34.63 -1.11
N LYS A 29 -30.72 -35.12 -1.63
CA LYS A 29 -29.41 -34.52 -1.36
C LYS A 29 -29.33 -33.19 -2.11
N SER A 30 -29.62 -32.10 -1.41
CA SER A 30 -29.25 -30.76 -1.85
C SER A 30 -27.75 -30.58 -1.67
N THR A 31 -27.02 -30.43 -2.77
CA THR A 31 -25.64 -29.94 -2.77
C THR A 31 -25.65 -28.48 -2.33
N VAL A 32 -25.59 -28.27 -1.01
CA VAL A 32 -25.38 -26.94 -0.43
C VAL A 32 -23.93 -26.56 -0.71
N LYS A 33 -23.72 -25.59 -1.60
CA LYS A 33 -22.46 -24.86 -1.71
C LYS A 33 -22.12 -24.35 -0.31
N LYS A 34 -21.06 -24.89 0.28
CA LYS A 34 -20.52 -24.46 1.57
C LYS A 34 -20.06 -23.01 1.40
N THR A 35 -20.90 -22.07 1.83
CA THR A 35 -20.55 -20.66 1.92
C THR A 35 -19.35 -20.57 2.85
N ILE A 36 -18.30 -19.88 2.41
CA ILE A 36 -17.15 -19.52 3.27
C ILE A 36 -17.74 -18.89 4.53
N ASP A 37 -17.48 -19.51 5.68
CA ASP A 37 -17.95 -19.04 6.96
C ASP A 37 -17.30 -17.67 7.22
N GLN A 38 -18.14 -16.63 7.29
CA GLN A 38 -17.69 -15.25 7.40
C GLN A 38 -16.87 -15.04 8.68
N ASP A 39 -17.15 -15.82 9.74
CA ASP A 39 -16.41 -15.80 11.00
C ASP A 39 -15.06 -16.51 10.87
N GLU A 40 -14.97 -17.58 10.08
CA GLU A 40 -13.68 -18.23 9.77
C GLU A 40 -12.78 -17.29 8.93
N ALA A 41 -13.34 -16.59 7.95
CA ALA A 41 -12.61 -15.60 7.15
C ALA A 41 -12.19 -14.37 7.97
N ARG A 42 -12.94 -14.03 9.01
CA ARG A 42 -12.59 -12.96 9.96
C ARG A 42 -11.46 -13.41 10.90
N ARG A 43 -11.60 -14.59 11.52
CA ARG A 43 -10.57 -15.18 12.39
C ARG A 43 -9.24 -15.33 11.67
N LYS A 44 -9.27 -15.82 10.42
CA LYS A 44 -8.06 -15.98 9.61
C LYS A 44 -7.35 -14.66 9.31
N ARG A 45 -8.10 -13.56 9.12
CA ARG A 45 -7.54 -12.20 8.96
C ARG A 45 -6.93 -11.67 10.25
N GLU A 46 -7.58 -11.91 11.39
CA GLU A 46 -7.09 -11.52 12.71
C GLU A 46 -5.81 -12.31 13.08
N ASP A 47 -5.80 -13.62 12.88
CA ASP A 47 -4.64 -14.49 13.11
C ASP A 47 -3.46 -14.12 12.20
N GLN A 48 -3.73 -13.81 10.93
CA GLN A 48 -2.71 -13.37 9.99
C GLN A 48 -2.11 -12.01 10.41
N MET A 49 -2.94 -11.07 10.90
CA MET A 49 -2.46 -9.78 11.41
C MET A 49 -1.63 -9.93 12.70
N VAL A 50 -2.00 -10.87 13.59
CA VAL A 50 -1.24 -11.18 14.81
C VAL A 50 0.09 -11.84 14.47
N SER A 51 0.12 -12.80 13.53
CA SER A 51 1.36 -13.42 13.05
C SER A 51 2.31 -12.38 12.48
N ILE A 52 1.82 -11.48 11.60
CA ILE A 52 2.64 -10.42 10.99
C ILE A 52 3.27 -9.52 12.08
N ARG A 53 2.52 -9.17 13.13
CA ARG A 53 3.05 -8.37 14.24
C ARG A 53 4.11 -9.13 15.05
N LYS A 54 3.90 -10.43 15.26
CA LYS A 54 4.84 -11.32 15.96
C LYS A 54 6.14 -11.47 15.15
N ASP A 55 6.04 -11.74 13.85
CA ASP A 55 7.16 -11.88 12.94
C ASP A 55 7.95 -10.58 12.81
N LYS A 56 7.27 -9.42 12.77
CA LYS A 56 7.91 -8.09 12.78
C LYS A 56 8.69 -7.84 14.08
N ARG A 57 8.14 -8.25 15.23
CA ARG A 57 8.81 -8.14 16.55
C ARG A 57 10.00 -9.11 16.64
N GLU A 58 9.85 -10.33 16.15
CA GLU A 58 10.89 -11.37 16.14
C GLU A 58 12.03 -11.01 15.17
N ALA A 59 11.74 -10.46 14.00
CA ALA A 59 12.73 -9.94 13.06
C ALA A 59 13.53 -8.76 13.66
N SER A 60 12.87 -7.87 14.40
CA SER A 60 13.55 -6.78 15.13
C SER A 60 14.50 -7.32 16.22
N LEU A 61 14.07 -8.36 16.95
CA LEU A 61 14.88 -9.03 17.97
C LEU A 61 16.05 -9.83 17.35
N GLN A 62 15.83 -10.50 16.23
CA GLN A 62 16.89 -11.20 15.47
C GLN A 62 17.92 -10.22 14.91
N LYS A 63 17.50 -9.05 14.42
CA LYS A 63 18.42 -8.00 13.95
C LYS A 63 19.30 -7.46 15.08
N ARG A 64 18.78 -7.38 16.31
CA ARG A 64 19.57 -7.04 17.50
C ARG A 64 20.53 -8.16 17.91
N ARG A 65 20.14 -9.43 17.78
CA ARG A 65 21.02 -10.58 18.03
C ARG A 65 22.15 -10.71 17.00
N ASN A 66 21.86 -10.41 15.73
CA ASN A 66 22.85 -10.45 14.64
C ASN A 66 23.90 -9.32 14.71
N PHE A 67 23.61 -8.23 15.42
CA PHE A 67 24.57 -7.13 15.62
C PHE A 67 25.52 -7.38 16.81
N GLY A 68 25.22 -8.35 17.67
CA GLY A 68 26.00 -8.62 18.90
C GLY A 68 26.98 -9.80 18.82
N ALA A 69 27.11 -10.47 17.67
CA ALA A 69 27.80 -11.77 17.57
C ALA A 69 29.02 -11.80 16.63
N SER A 70 29.69 -10.67 16.38
CA SER A 70 30.93 -10.67 15.59
C SER A 70 31.94 -9.63 16.09
N THR A 71 32.67 -10.00 17.12
CA THR A 71 33.97 -9.40 17.47
C THR A 71 35.05 -10.45 17.26
N SER A 72 35.69 -10.46 16.08
CA SER A 72 37.03 -11.05 15.87
C SER A 72 37.54 -10.78 14.43
N VAL A 73 38.56 -9.91 14.36
CA VAL A 73 39.72 -9.87 13.44
C VAL A 73 39.58 -9.85 11.89
N ASP A 74 40.28 -8.85 11.33
CA ASP A 74 41.14 -8.86 10.13
C ASP A 74 40.62 -8.38 8.76
N SER A 75 41.56 -7.77 8.02
CA SER A 75 41.43 -6.78 6.95
C SER A 75 41.34 -7.36 5.53
N SER A 76 40.75 -6.56 4.62
CA SER A 76 41.18 -6.28 3.22
C SER A 76 40.07 -6.39 2.16
N GLN A 77 39.85 -5.28 1.43
CA GLN A 77 39.42 -5.11 0.01
C GLN A 77 38.41 -6.13 -0.59
N VAL A 78 37.28 -5.78 -1.21
CA VAL A 78 37.05 -4.81 -2.31
C VAL A 78 35.54 -4.59 -2.58
N VAL A 79 35.19 -3.34 -2.93
CA VAL A 79 34.13 -2.84 -3.86
C VAL A 79 32.63 -3.00 -3.51
N GLY A 80 31.96 -1.85 -3.36
CA GLY A 80 30.57 -1.66 -3.81
C GLY A 80 29.61 -0.98 -2.83
N GLY A 81 29.54 0.35 -2.84
CA GLY A 81 28.46 1.13 -2.22
C GLY A 81 28.79 1.70 -0.84
N ALA A 82 29.58 2.76 -0.82
CA ALA A 82 29.92 3.48 0.41
C ALA A 82 28.66 4.03 1.09
N SER A 83 28.33 3.46 2.24
CA SER A 83 27.47 4.11 3.23
C SER A 83 28.12 5.45 3.59
N ALA A 84 27.57 6.55 3.08
CA ALA A 84 27.94 7.89 3.50
C ALA A 84 28.02 7.92 5.05
N THR A 85 29.15 8.39 5.58
CA THR A 85 29.36 8.51 7.01
C THR A 85 28.23 9.37 7.61
N ALA A 86 27.86 9.14 8.87
CA ALA A 86 26.75 9.85 9.50
C ALA A 86 26.90 11.39 9.41
N ALA A 87 28.15 11.88 9.45
CA ALA A 87 28.50 13.29 9.25
C ALA A 87 28.14 13.80 7.84
N ALA A 88 28.45 13.04 6.78
CA ALA A 88 28.12 13.43 5.40
C ALA A 88 26.60 13.52 5.16
N ARG A 89 25.82 12.65 5.81
CA ARG A 89 24.34 12.72 5.74
C ARG A 89 23.78 13.91 6.50
N LEU A 90 24.36 14.28 7.64
CA LEU A 90 23.94 15.43 8.42
C LEU A 90 24.28 16.75 7.71
N GLU A 91 25.46 16.83 7.11
CA GLU A 91 25.90 17.98 6.32
C GLU A 91 24.99 18.20 5.10
N SER A 92 24.65 17.12 4.39
CA SER A 92 23.70 17.19 3.26
C SER A 92 22.31 17.67 3.69
N LEU A 93 21.80 17.21 4.84
CA LEU A 93 20.52 17.68 5.37
C LEU A 93 20.58 19.18 5.73
N SER A 94 21.67 19.63 6.36
CA SER A 94 21.88 21.04 6.71
C SER A 94 21.82 21.95 5.48
N GLN A 95 22.51 21.57 4.40
CA GLN A 95 22.51 22.32 3.14
C GLN A 95 21.12 22.38 2.49
N MET A 96 20.39 21.26 2.49
CA MET A 96 19.01 21.22 2.00
C MET A 96 18.09 22.13 2.81
N VAL A 97 18.20 22.12 4.15
CA VAL A 97 17.43 23.02 5.02
C VAL A 97 17.72 24.47 4.64
N GLN A 98 18.99 24.86 4.53
CA GLN A 98 19.37 26.22 4.12
C GLN A 98 18.75 26.59 2.77
N GLY A 99 18.81 25.70 1.77
CA GLY A 99 18.22 25.92 0.44
C GLY A 99 16.73 26.24 0.46
N VAL A 100 15.96 25.54 1.31
CA VAL A 100 14.51 25.76 1.49
C VAL A 100 14.18 27.13 2.11
N TRP A 101 15.11 27.69 2.91
CA TRP A 101 14.93 29.00 3.55
C TRP A 101 15.52 30.18 2.76
N THR A 102 16.16 29.93 1.63
CA THR A 102 16.62 31.01 0.73
C THR A 102 15.46 31.78 0.12
N GLU A 103 15.74 32.91 -0.54
CA GLU A 103 14.78 33.64 -1.36
C GLU A 103 14.86 33.29 -2.85
N ASP A 104 15.91 32.56 -3.29
CA ASP A 104 16.08 32.14 -4.68
C ASP A 104 15.16 30.96 -5.01
N PRO A 105 14.18 31.12 -5.91
CA PRO A 105 13.26 30.05 -6.29
C PRO A 105 13.98 28.79 -6.80
N LYS A 106 15.12 28.94 -7.50
CA LYS A 106 15.86 27.79 -8.03
C LYS A 106 16.47 26.94 -6.91
N MET A 107 17.08 27.59 -5.92
CA MET A 107 17.63 26.90 -4.74
C MET A 107 16.53 26.25 -3.90
N GLN A 108 15.38 26.92 -3.75
CA GLN A 108 14.21 26.33 -3.08
C GLN A 108 13.71 25.07 -3.80
N LEU A 109 13.58 25.12 -5.13
CA LEU A 109 13.17 23.97 -5.93
C LEU A 109 14.17 22.83 -5.82
N GLU A 110 15.46 23.11 -5.96
CA GLU A 110 16.51 22.11 -5.87
C GLU A 110 16.49 21.42 -4.49
N ALA A 111 16.45 22.20 -3.41
CA ALA A 111 16.44 21.66 -2.05
C ALA A 111 15.17 20.85 -1.76
N THR A 112 14.00 21.33 -2.18
CA THR A 112 12.71 20.62 -2.02
C THR A 112 12.71 19.31 -2.80
N THR A 113 13.27 19.32 -4.02
CA THR A 113 13.45 18.13 -4.87
C THR A 113 14.33 17.08 -4.18
N GLN A 114 15.39 17.52 -3.48
CA GLN A 114 16.27 16.65 -2.70
C GLN A 114 15.54 16.08 -1.48
N PHE A 115 14.71 16.87 -0.78
CA PHE A 115 13.88 16.37 0.32
C PHE A 115 12.91 15.29 -0.14
N ARG A 116 12.22 15.49 -1.26
CA ARG A 116 11.35 14.47 -1.82
C ARG A 116 12.13 13.19 -2.12
N LYS A 117 13.29 13.27 -2.80
CA LYS A 117 14.13 12.09 -3.10
C LYS A 117 14.56 11.35 -1.82
N LEU A 118 14.96 12.10 -0.79
CA LEU A 118 15.35 11.55 0.51
C LEU A 118 14.19 10.81 1.19
N LEU A 119 12.97 11.33 1.07
CA LEU A 119 11.76 10.73 1.64
C LEU A 119 11.21 9.56 0.82
N SER A 120 11.59 9.43 -0.46
CA SER A 120 11.20 8.31 -1.34
C SER A 120 12.07 7.05 -1.16
N ILE A 121 13.01 7.03 -0.21
CA ILE A 121 13.83 5.84 0.05
C ILE A 121 12.94 4.69 0.54
N GLU A 122 12.95 3.56 -0.18
CA GLU A 122 12.04 2.42 0.07
C GLU A 122 12.14 1.83 1.48
N LYS A 123 13.33 1.83 2.09
CA LYS A 123 13.58 1.18 3.39
C LYS A 123 14.02 2.19 4.43
N GLY A 124 13.06 2.65 5.22
CA GLY A 124 13.27 3.51 6.38
C GLY A 124 13.66 4.94 5.99
N PRO A 125 12.77 5.68 5.30
CA PRO A 125 13.00 7.09 5.03
C PRO A 125 13.15 7.85 6.36
N PRO A 126 14.05 8.85 6.45
CA PRO A 126 14.33 9.55 7.69
C PRO A 126 13.28 10.63 8.00
N ILE A 127 11.99 10.25 8.04
CA ILE A 127 10.84 11.17 8.19
C ILE A 127 10.98 12.02 9.45
N ASP A 128 11.30 11.40 10.59
CA ASP A 128 11.47 12.12 11.87
C ASP A 128 12.53 13.22 11.75
N LYS A 129 13.66 12.95 11.09
CA LYS A 129 14.73 13.94 10.92
C LYS A 129 14.34 15.12 10.03
N VAL A 130 13.46 14.87 9.05
CA VAL A 130 12.93 15.93 8.17
C VAL A 130 11.89 16.76 8.91
N ILE A 131 11.09 16.15 9.79
CA ILE A 131 10.18 16.89 10.66
C ILE A 131 10.97 17.74 11.66
N ASP A 132 11.95 17.15 12.33
CA ASP A 132 12.79 17.80 13.35
C ASP A 132 13.63 18.95 12.77
N SER A 133 13.93 18.92 11.46
CA SER A 133 14.63 20.04 10.79
C SER A 133 13.74 21.27 10.55
N GLY A 134 12.44 21.19 10.84
CA GLY A 134 11.53 22.32 10.81
C GLY A 134 11.09 22.78 9.42
N VAL A 135 11.30 21.96 8.38
CA VAL A 135 10.99 22.35 6.98
C VAL A 135 9.52 22.18 6.60
N VAL A 136 8.73 21.42 7.37
CA VAL A 136 7.29 21.18 7.10
C VAL A 136 6.48 22.47 6.91
N PRO A 137 6.51 23.47 7.82
CA PRO A 137 5.79 24.72 7.61
C PRO A 137 6.20 25.44 6.33
N ARG A 138 7.46 25.31 5.89
CA ARG A 138 7.97 25.93 4.68
C ARG A 138 7.47 25.21 3.41
N PHE A 139 7.38 23.87 3.42
CA PHE A 139 6.73 23.14 2.34
C PHE A 139 5.25 23.51 2.21
N VAL A 140 4.55 23.72 3.33
CA VAL A 140 3.15 24.20 3.30
C VAL A 140 3.05 25.60 2.67
N GLN A 141 3.99 26.51 2.95
CA GLN A 141 4.05 27.81 2.27
C GLN A 141 4.31 27.66 0.76
N PHE A 142 5.15 26.72 0.36
CA PHE A 142 5.43 26.45 -1.05
C PHE A 142 4.20 25.96 -1.81
N LEU A 143 3.27 25.24 -1.18
CA LEU A 143 1.99 24.87 -1.80
C LEU A 143 1.18 26.09 -2.25
N GLN A 144 1.40 27.27 -1.67
CA GLN A 144 0.67 28.49 -2.00
C GLN A 144 1.36 29.34 -3.10
N LYS A 145 2.53 28.90 -3.60
CA LYS A 145 3.28 29.57 -4.66
C LYS A 145 2.70 29.27 -6.04
N GLY A 146 1.50 29.79 -6.32
CA GLY A 146 0.80 29.58 -7.60
C GLY A 146 1.53 30.13 -8.83
N ASP A 147 2.47 31.04 -8.62
CA ASP A 147 3.39 31.56 -9.63
C ASP A 147 4.55 30.59 -9.94
N TYR A 148 4.71 29.52 -9.16
CA TYR A 148 5.77 28.53 -9.37
C TYR A 148 5.30 27.07 -9.19
N PRO A 149 4.56 26.52 -10.18
CA PRO A 149 3.94 25.18 -10.10
C PRO A 149 4.93 24.04 -9.83
N GLN A 150 6.15 24.11 -10.38
CA GLN A 150 7.18 23.09 -10.17
C GLN A 150 7.56 22.93 -8.68
N LEU A 151 7.63 24.06 -7.96
CA LEU A 151 7.91 24.06 -6.53
C LEU A 151 6.70 23.56 -5.73
N GLN A 152 5.48 23.93 -6.13
CA GLN A 152 4.26 23.41 -5.54
C GLN A 152 4.18 21.88 -5.65
N PHE A 153 4.49 21.33 -6.83
CA PHE A 153 4.51 19.89 -7.09
C PHE A 153 5.50 19.15 -6.18
N GLU A 154 6.76 19.59 -6.14
CA GLU A 154 7.78 18.95 -5.29
C GLU A 154 7.45 19.06 -3.80
N ALA A 155 6.89 20.20 -3.35
CA ALA A 155 6.45 20.38 -1.97
C ALA A 155 5.26 19.47 -1.61
N ALA A 156 4.26 19.36 -2.51
CA ALA A 156 3.14 18.44 -2.35
C ALA A 156 3.61 16.99 -2.25
N TRP A 157 4.56 16.60 -3.11
CA TRP A 157 5.11 15.25 -3.11
C TRP A 157 5.92 14.96 -1.83
N ALA A 158 6.73 15.92 -1.37
CA ALA A 158 7.44 15.77 -0.10
C ALA A 158 6.46 15.61 1.08
N LEU A 159 5.40 16.42 1.15
CA LEU A 159 4.39 16.36 2.22
C LEU A 159 3.59 15.06 2.20
N THR A 160 3.21 14.55 1.02
CA THR A 160 2.53 13.25 0.90
C THR A 160 3.43 12.09 1.34
N ASN A 161 4.73 12.15 1.03
CA ASN A 161 5.69 11.18 1.53
C ASN A 161 5.84 11.24 3.06
N ILE A 162 5.86 12.42 3.67
CA ILE A 162 5.84 12.56 5.14
C ILE A 162 4.55 11.95 5.73
N ALA A 163 3.40 12.28 5.14
CA ALA A 163 2.11 11.78 5.59
C ALA A 163 1.94 10.26 5.43
N SER A 164 2.73 9.61 4.57
CA SER A 164 2.74 8.15 4.39
C SER A 164 3.36 7.36 5.55
N GLY A 165 3.98 8.05 6.50
CA GLY A 165 4.61 7.47 7.68
C GLY A 165 3.62 6.99 8.75
N THR A 166 3.91 7.34 10.00
CA THR A 166 3.05 7.02 11.15
C THR A 166 1.90 8.04 11.29
N SER A 167 0.91 7.73 12.14
CA SER A 167 -0.17 8.68 12.45
C SER A 167 0.34 10.00 13.00
N ASP A 168 1.45 10.00 13.75
CA ASP A 168 2.07 11.23 14.27
C ASP A 168 2.66 12.07 13.13
N HIS A 169 3.28 11.43 12.12
CA HIS A 169 3.77 12.13 10.93
C HIS A 169 2.63 12.78 10.13
N THR A 170 1.54 12.04 9.92
CA THR A 170 0.33 12.59 9.29
C THR A 170 -0.23 13.76 10.09
N LYS A 171 -0.27 13.65 11.42
CA LYS A 171 -0.75 14.71 12.32
C LYS A 171 0.08 15.98 12.19
N VAL A 172 1.41 15.89 12.09
CA VAL A 172 2.27 17.06 11.86
C VAL A 172 1.88 17.80 10.59
N VAL A 173 1.60 17.10 9.48
CA VAL A 173 1.18 17.73 8.21
C VAL A 173 -0.18 18.42 8.35
N ILE A 174 -1.11 17.79 9.08
CA ILE A 174 -2.44 18.36 9.36
C ILE A 174 -2.34 19.61 10.24
N ASP A 175 -1.57 19.53 11.32
CA ASP A 175 -1.43 20.60 12.31
C ASP A 175 -0.76 21.87 11.71
N HIS A 176 0.04 21.70 10.65
CA HIS A 176 0.60 22.82 9.87
C HIS A 176 -0.35 23.37 8.78
N GLY A 177 -1.59 22.86 8.69
CA GLY A 177 -2.62 23.44 7.82
C GLY A 177 -2.54 23.06 6.35
N ALA A 178 -1.86 21.95 5.99
CA ALA A 178 -1.71 21.54 4.60
C ALA A 178 -3.04 21.13 3.93
N VAL A 179 -3.98 20.55 4.70
CA VAL A 179 -5.25 19.99 4.18
C VAL A 179 -6.10 20.99 3.39
N PRO A 180 -6.48 22.16 3.93
CA PRO A 180 -7.27 23.13 3.16
C PRO A 180 -6.56 23.61 1.89
N ILE A 181 -5.23 23.66 1.90
CA ILE A 181 -4.44 24.08 0.73
C ILE A 181 -4.47 22.98 -0.34
N PHE A 182 -4.31 21.71 0.03
CA PHE A 182 -4.46 20.60 -0.91
C PHE A 182 -5.84 20.58 -1.56
N VAL A 183 -6.91 20.84 -0.80
CA VAL A 183 -8.27 20.93 -1.34
C VAL A 183 -8.39 22.08 -2.35
N ALA A 184 -7.79 23.24 -2.06
CA ALA A 184 -7.77 24.37 -3.00
C ALA A 184 -6.99 24.05 -4.28
N LEU A 185 -5.89 23.30 -4.18
CA LEU A 185 -5.06 22.89 -5.33
C LEU A 185 -5.79 21.95 -6.29
N LEU A 186 -6.85 21.25 -5.86
CA LEU A 186 -7.70 20.46 -6.78
C LEU A 186 -8.45 21.32 -7.81
N GLN A 187 -8.49 22.64 -7.61
CA GLN A 187 -9.06 23.61 -8.56
C GLN A 187 -7.99 24.25 -9.45
N SER A 188 -6.72 23.85 -9.30
CA SER A 188 -5.61 24.37 -10.10
C SER A 188 -5.81 24.01 -11.58
N PRO A 189 -5.48 24.91 -12.53
CA PRO A 189 -5.47 24.60 -13.95
C PRO A 189 -4.23 23.78 -14.38
N SER A 190 -3.27 23.55 -13.47
CA SER A 190 -2.09 22.70 -13.71
C SER A 190 -2.43 21.24 -13.43
N ASP A 191 -2.33 20.38 -14.44
CA ASP A 191 -2.47 18.92 -14.32
C ASP A 191 -1.21 18.26 -13.73
N ASP A 192 -0.08 18.97 -13.79
CA ASP A 192 1.22 18.60 -13.22
C ASP A 192 1.49 19.37 -11.92
#